data_AF-A0A7Z9KWQ1-F1
#
_entry.id   AF-A0A7Z9KWQ1-F1
#
_cell.length_a   1.000
_cell.length_b   1.000
_cell.length_c   1.000
_cell.angle_alpha   90.00
_cell.angle_beta   90.00
_cell.angle_gamma   90.00
#
_symmetry.space_group_name_H-M   'P 1'
#
loop_
_entity.id
_entity.type
_entity.pdbx_description
1 polymer ?
#
loop_
_entity_poly.entity_id
_entity_poly.type
_entity_poly.pdbx_seq_one_letter_code
_entity_poly.pdbx_strand_id
1 'polypeptide(L)' 'MKVGDLYRFEGTVSMRLYGRIAVYLGEAFIHRDDGVTVENHQVLMVGESSPTTIDRGLLKWMNKVAA' A
#
# COMPACT_ATOMS: atom_id res chain seq x y z
N MET A 1 -9.71 -3.85 0.04
CA MET A 1 -8.62 -4.79 0.40
C MET A 1 -8.80 -5.24 1.84
N LYS A 2 -8.20 -6.35 2.27
CA LYS A 2 -8.37 -6.88 3.64
C LYS A 2 -7.05 -6.80 4.43
N VAL A 3 -7.13 -6.34 5.68
CA VAL A 3 -5.97 -6.26 6.58
C VAL A 3 -5.41 -7.64 6.85
N GLY A 4 -4.08 -7.77 6.77
CA GLY A 4 -3.35 -9.02 6.98
C GLY A 4 -3.16 -9.87 5.71
N ASP A 5 -3.89 -9.58 4.62
CA ASP A 5 -3.70 -10.29 3.36
C ASP A 5 -2.41 -9.81 2.66
N LEU A 6 -1.77 -10.74 1.94
CA LEU A 6 -0.62 -10.46 1.10
C LEU A 6 -1.06 -10.01 -0.30
N TYR A 7 -0.34 -9.01 -0.83
CA TYR A 7 -0.57 -8.47 -2.16
C TYR A 7 0.75 -8.26 -2.88
N ARG A 8 0.74 -8.43 -4.20
CA ARG A 8 1.86 -8.14 -5.09
C ARG A 8 1.52 -6.93 -5.97
N PHE A 9 2.46 -6.03 -6.16
CA PHE A 9 2.31 -4.91 -7.09
C PHE A 9 2.58 -5.36 -8.53
N GLU A 10 1.58 -5.35 -9.41
CA GLU A 10 1.69 -5.89 -10.79
C GLU A 10 1.48 -4.88 -11.92
N GLY A 11 1.45 -3.59 -11.60
CA GLY A 11 1.55 -2.50 -12.56
C GLY A 11 1.79 -1.24 -11.78
N THR A 12 2.73 -0.37 -12.11
CA THR A 12 2.92 0.86 -11.33
C THR A 12 3.74 1.82 -12.15
N VAL A 13 3.52 3.12 -11.99
CA VAL A 13 4.39 4.14 -12.58
C VAL A 13 5.78 4.09 -11.94
N SER A 14 5.90 3.54 -10.73
CA SER A 14 7.16 3.39 -10.01
C SER A 14 7.73 1.97 -10.17
N MET A 15 8.77 1.82 -10.99
CA MET A 15 9.50 0.54 -11.11
C MET A 15 10.04 -0.01 -9.78
N ARG A 16 10.16 0.82 -8.74
CA ARG A 16 10.63 0.39 -7.40
C ARG A 16 9.64 -0.52 -6.68
N LEU A 17 8.35 -0.45 -7.01
CA LEU A 17 7.32 -1.24 -6.36
C LEU A 17 6.95 -2.50 -7.15
N TYR A 18 7.16 -2.50 -8.47
CA TYR A 18 6.78 -3.61 -9.34
C TYR A 18 7.38 -4.95 -8.87
N GLY A 19 6.53 -5.97 -8.76
CA GLY A 19 6.91 -7.31 -8.29
C GLY A 19 7.10 -7.45 -6.77
N ARG A 20 7.17 -6.34 -6.01
CA ARG A 20 7.27 -6.42 -4.55
C ARG A 20 5.97 -6.97 -3.95
N ILE A 21 6.12 -7.70 -2.86
CA ILE A 21 5.01 -8.24 -2.06
C ILE A 21 4.92 -7.43 -0.78
N ALA A 22 3.70 -7.12 -0.35
CA ALA A 22 3.42 -6.42 0.89
C ALA A 22 2.22 -7.01 1.61
N VAL A 23 2.24 -6.94 2.94
CA VAL A 23 1.06 -7.13 3.78
C VAL A 23 0.29 -5.82 3.83
N TYR A 24 -1.01 -5.86 3.57
CA TYR A 24 -1.88 -4.70 3.73
C TYR A 24 -2.23 -4.47 5.20
N LEU A 25 -1.96 -3.27 5.73
CA LEU A 25 -2.15 -2.94 7.15
C LEU A 25 -3.35 -2.05 7.42
N GLY A 26 -4.00 -1.50 6.39
CA GLY A 26 -5.21 -0.70 6.52
C GLY A 26 -5.08 0.71 5.97
N GLU A 27 -6.08 1.53 6.27
CA GLU A 27 -6.13 2.94 5.90
C GLU A 27 -5.29 3.79 6.87
N ALA A 28 -4.68 4.85 6.34
CA ALA A 28 -3.79 5.76 7.05
C ALA A 28 -4.09 7.20 6.61
N PHE A 29 -5.28 7.70 6.98
CA PHE A 29 -5.71 9.05 6.62
C PHE A 29 -4.82 10.10 7.27
N ILE A 30 -4.28 11.01 6.46
CA ILE A 30 -3.52 12.16 6.93
C ILE A 30 -4.39 13.40 6.79
N HIS A 31 -4.78 13.99 7.92
CA HIS A 31 -5.49 15.26 7.95
C HIS A 31 -4.46 16.38 7.98
N ARG A 32 -4.46 17.23 6.95
CA ARG A 32 -3.57 18.38 6.84
C ARG A 32 -4.25 19.65 7.37
N ASP A 33 -3.44 20.62 7.80
CA ASP A 33 -3.90 21.89 8.37
C ASP A 33 -4.67 22.78 7.36
N ASP A 34 -4.51 22.52 6.06
CA ASP A 34 -5.26 23.17 4.98
C ASP A 34 -6.68 22.58 4.77
N GLY A 35 -7.10 21.65 5.64
CA GLY A 35 -8.40 20.96 5.56
C GLY A 35 -8.44 19.81 4.56
N VAL A 36 -7.33 19.53 3.86
CA VAL A 36 -7.25 18.40 2.93
C VAL A 36 -7.02 17.11 3.70
N THR A 37 -7.87 16.11 3.43
CA THR A 37 -7.64 14.74 3.89
C THR A 37 -6.96 13.95 2.77
N VAL A 38 -5.76 13.44 3.04
CA VAL A 38 -5.06 12.54 2.13
C VAL A 38 -5.41 11.10 2.52
N GLU A 39 -6.11 10.43 1.61
CA GLU A 39 -6.50 9.03 1.75
C GLU A 39 -5.32 8.12 1.39
N ASN A 40 -4.50 7.85 2.40
CA ASN A 40 -3.37 6.95 2.28
C ASN A 40 -3.68 5.59 2.91
N HIS A 41 -2.82 4.62 2.62
CA HIS A 41 -2.90 3.27 3.15
C HIS A 41 -1.53 2.83 3.65
N GLN A 42 -1.52 2.02 4.71
CA GLN A 42 -0.30 1.50 5.28
C GLN A 42 -0.05 0.07 4.78
N VAL A 43 1.21 -0.21 4.44
CA VAL A 43 1.66 -1.54 4.00
C VAL A 43 3.00 -1.88 4.64
N LEU A 44 3.25 -3.17 4.86
CA LEU A 44 4.59 -3.66 5.22
C LEU A 44 5.13 -4.48 4.06
N MET A 45 6.19 -3.98 3.43
CA MET A 45 6.87 -4.71 2.36
C MET A 45 7.60 -5.92 2.93
N VAL A 46 7.50 -7.06 2.25
CA VAL A 46 8.25 -8.26 2.63
C VAL A 46 9.75 -7.95 2.57
N GLY A 47 10.45 -8.24 3.67
CA GLY A 47 11.88 -8.00 3.83
C GLY A 47 12.25 -6.66 4.47
N GLU A 48 11.29 -5.74 4.67
CA GLU A 48 11.52 -4.50 5.42
C GLU A 48 11.16 -4.68 6.90
N SER A 49 11.77 -3.89 7.78
CA SER A 49 11.51 -3.92 9.22
C SER A 49 10.42 -2.96 9.67
N SER A 50 10.05 -1.98 8.85
CA SER A 50 9.07 -0.94 9.19
C SER A 50 8.00 -0.78 8.10
N PRO A 51 6.75 -0.45 8.50
CA PRO A 51 5.70 -0.10 7.56
C PRO A 51 6.02 1.17 6.77
N THR A 52 5.40 1.30 5.60
CA THR A 52 5.39 2.51 4.81
C THR A 52 3.98 2.86 4.36
N THR A 53 3.82 4.09 3.89
CA THR A 53 2.55 4.65 3.46
C THR A 53 2.51 4.73 1.94
N ILE A 54 1.39 4.35 1.34
CA ILE A 54 1.13 4.44 -0.10
C ILE A 54 -0.17 5.23 -0.35
N ASP A 55 -0.21 5.95 -1.46
CA ASP A 55 -1.42 6.65 -1.88
C ASP A 55 -2.51 5.67 -2.32
N ARG A 56 -3.79 6.02 -2.12
CA ARG A 56 -4.95 5.24 -2.61
C ARG A 56 -4.86 4.88 -4.09
N GLY A 57 -4.25 5.74 -4.91
CA GLY A 57 -4.05 5.52 -6.35
C GLY A 57 -3.20 4.28 -6.68
N LEU A 58 -2.41 3.77 -5.72
CA LEU A 58 -1.60 2.57 -5.89
C LEU A 58 -2.36 1.27 -5.61
N LEU A 59 -3.53 1.31 -4.97
CA LEU A 59 -4.27 0.10 -4.61
C LEU A 59 -4.73 -0.71 -5.82
N LYS A 60 -5.09 -0.05 -6.92
CA LYS A 60 -5.54 -0.70 -8.17
C LYS A 60 -4.48 -1.62 -8.79
N TRP A 61 -3.24 -1.49 -8.34
CA TRP A 61 -2.10 -2.24 -8.80
C TRP A 61 -1.71 -3.40 -7.88
N MET A 62 -2.40 -3.54 -6.74
CA MET A 62 -2.12 -4.56 -5.75
C MET A 62 -3.03 -5.77 -5.98
N ASN A 63 -2.47 -6.83 -6.54
CA ASN A 63 -3.16 -8.09 -6.75
C ASN A 63 -2.97 -9.00 -5.53
N LYS A 64 -4.07 -9.56 -5.03
CA LYS A 64 -4.03 -10.46 -3.87
C LYS A 64 -3.21 -11.69 -4.24
N VAL A 65 -2.22 -12.02 -3.41
CA VAL A 65 -1.49 -13.29 -3.53
C VAL A 65 -2.38 -14.36 -2.91
N ALA A 66 -2.95 -15.23 -3.75
CA ALA A 66 -3.65 -16.41 -3.26
C ALA A 66 -2.63 -17.42 -2.72
N ALA A 67 -2.98 -18.07 -1.60
CA ALA A 67 -2.33 -19.29 -1.14
C ALA A 67 -2.92 -20.50 -1.88
#